data_AF-A0A9Q1DN91-F1
#
_entry.id   AF-A0A9Q1DN91-F1
#
_cell.length_a   1.000
_cell.length_b   1.000
_cell.length_c   1.000
_cell.angle_alpha   90.00
_cell.angle_beta   90.00
_cell.angle_gamma   90.00
#
_symmetry.space_group_name_H-M   'P 1'
#
loop_
_entity.id
_entity.type
_entity.pdbx_description
1 polymer ?
#
loop_
_entity_poly.entity_id
_entity_poly.type
_entity_poly.pdbx_seq_one_letter_code
_entity_poly.pdbx_strand_id
1 'polypeptide(L)'
;MYWAEDAIMCPRPPCLDCCDEPANNSTYVMYHGTSKEAAESIRCYGFSPSNDGMLGPGVYLSRDIQKASHYPLNVAEGDRRVLVVIVNVGRVKKIDYQGHPLQKTWHAAGYDTAWVPPNCGMVPSGLEEDCVWDPSRINVISCKGRRMYWAEDDNMGPRPPCLESYSEPANNSTYVMYHGTSKAAESIRCSGFSPSNDGMLGRGVYVSRDIQKASRYPLNVAEGDRRVLVLKVNVGKVKKINSKQHPLRKTWHAAGYDTAWHGVQWSGGGLCLGPL
;
A
#
# COMPACT_ATOMS: atom_id res chain seq x y z
N MET A 1 -9.87 39.31 -15.46
CA MET A 1 -9.93 38.04 -16.21
C MET A 1 -8.54 37.42 -16.16
N TYR A 2 -8.31 36.52 -15.20
CA TYR A 2 -7.17 35.59 -15.18
C TYR A 2 -7.68 34.31 -14.51
N TRP A 3 -7.31 33.19 -15.12
CA TRP A 3 -7.92 31.87 -15.01
C TRP A 3 -7.55 31.17 -13.70
N ALA A 4 -8.54 30.53 -13.07
CA ALA A 4 -8.34 29.56 -12.01
C ALA A 4 -8.02 28.22 -12.68
N GLU A 5 -6.85 27.67 -12.41
CA GLU A 5 -6.58 26.26 -12.68
C GLU A 5 -7.11 25.47 -11.48
N ASP A 6 -8.34 24.99 -11.63
CA ASP A 6 -8.94 23.94 -10.82
C ASP A 6 -8.14 22.65 -11.00
N ALA A 7 -7.04 22.51 -10.26
CA ALA A 7 -6.38 21.23 -10.08
C ALA A 7 -7.22 20.38 -9.12
N ILE A 8 -8.13 19.62 -9.73
CA ILE A 8 -9.02 18.63 -9.14
C ILE A 8 -8.27 17.79 -8.09
N MET A 9 -8.65 18.00 -6.83
CA MET A 9 -8.26 17.18 -5.68
C MET A 9 -8.90 15.78 -5.84
N CYS A 10 -8.20 14.84 -6.49
CA CYS A 10 -8.65 13.44 -6.51
C CYS A 10 -8.59 12.85 -5.08
N PRO A 11 -9.72 12.44 -4.47
CA PRO A 11 -9.68 11.69 -3.22
C PRO A 11 -8.95 10.37 -3.49
N ARG A 12 -7.90 10.08 -2.71
CA ARG A 12 -7.13 8.85 -2.84
C ARG A 12 -8.03 7.63 -2.60
N PRO A 13 -7.95 6.63 -3.47
CA PRO A 13 -8.80 5.45 -3.40
C PRO A 13 -8.61 4.68 -2.09
N PRO A 14 -9.69 4.14 -1.51
CA PRO A 14 -9.59 3.32 -0.32
C PRO A 14 -8.81 2.03 -0.56
N CYS A 15 -8.11 1.51 0.45
CA CYS A 15 -7.82 0.07 0.51
C CYS A 15 -9.09 -0.59 1.04
N LEU A 16 -9.89 -1.17 0.15
CA LEU A 16 -11.05 -1.96 0.56
C LEU A 16 -10.53 -3.25 1.23
N ASP A 17 -11.22 -3.71 2.28
CA ASP A 17 -10.93 -5.01 2.88
C ASP A 17 -11.10 -6.11 1.80
N CYS A 18 -10.30 -7.16 1.85
CA CYS A 18 -10.40 -8.28 0.90
C CYS A 18 -11.73 -9.04 1.03
N CYS A 19 -12.46 -8.78 2.11
CA CYS A 19 -13.76 -9.38 2.40
C CYS A 19 -14.96 -8.63 1.79
N ASP A 20 -14.78 -7.37 1.40
CA ASP A 20 -15.87 -6.52 0.93
C ASP A 20 -16.02 -6.56 -0.60
N GLU A 21 -17.27 -6.39 -1.07
CA GLU A 21 -17.56 -6.25 -2.49
C GLU A 21 -17.05 -4.90 -3.02
N PRO A 22 -16.24 -4.88 -4.09
CA PRO A 22 -15.76 -3.63 -4.65
C PRO A 22 -16.92 -2.86 -5.28
N ALA A 23 -17.16 -1.66 -4.78
CA ALA A 23 -18.16 -0.75 -5.32
C ALA A 23 -17.83 -0.37 -6.76
N ASN A 24 -18.88 -0.32 -7.60
CA ASN A 24 -18.77 0.09 -9.00
C ASN A 24 -18.14 1.48 -9.15
N ASN A 25 -17.38 1.65 -10.23
CA ASN A 25 -16.69 2.87 -10.65
C ASN A 25 -15.76 3.46 -9.58
N SER A 26 -15.35 2.63 -8.62
CA SER A 26 -14.40 3.02 -7.60
C SER A 26 -12.99 2.68 -8.03
N THR A 27 -12.04 3.27 -7.32
CA THR A 27 -10.64 2.97 -7.51
C THR A 27 -10.10 2.34 -6.23
N TYR A 28 -9.18 1.37 -6.33
CA TYR A 28 -8.58 0.69 -5.18
C TYR A 28 -7.08 0.51 -5.35
N VAL A 29 -6.37 0.37 -4.23
CA VAL A 29 -5.00 -0.17 -4.24
C VAL A 29 -5.08 -1.69 -4.23
N MET A 30 -4.44 -2.32 -5.21
CA MET A 30 -4.37 -3.78 -5.36
C MET A 30 -2.93 -4.23 -5.59
N TYR A 31 -2.75 -5.54 -5.65
CA TYR A 31 -1.46 -6.22 -5.72
C TYR A 31 -1.44 -7.25 -6.85
N HIS A 32 -0.35 -7.27 -7.61
CA HIS A 32 -0.12 -8.26 -8.67
C HIS A 32 1.17 -9.04 -8.39
N GLY A 33 1.04 -10.34 -8.14
CA GLY A 33 2.18 -11.26 -8.05
C GLY A 33 2.72 -11.61 -9.42
N THR A 34 4.03 -11.46 -9.63
CA THR A 34 4.68 -11.71 -10.92
C THR A 34 6.17 -12.08 -10.75
N SER A 35 6.87 -12.45 -11.83
CA SER A 35 8.33 -12.68 -11.78
C SER A 35 9.11 -11.36 -11.81
N LYS A 36 10.41 -11.41 -11.51
CA LYS A 36 11.29 -10.24 -11.64
C LYS A 36 11.29 -9.63 -13.04
N GLU A 37 11.43 -10.47 -14.05
CA GLU A 37 11.51 -10.08 -15.46
C GLU A 37 10.18 -9.49 -15.92
N ALA A 38 9.07 -10.14 -15.56
CA ALA A 38 7.73 -9.65 -15.88
C ALA A 38 7.42 -8.33 -15.16
N ALA A 39 7.84 -8.15 -13.90
CA ALA A 39 7.72 -6.88 -13.19
C ALA A 39 8.48 -5.74 -13.89
N GLU A 40 9.66 -6.01 -14.44
CA GLU A 40 10.43 -5.04 -15.21
C GLU A 40 9.72 -4.71 -16.53
N SER A 41 9.23 -5.72 -17.26
CA SER A 41 8.46 -5.54 -18.49
C SER A 41 7.19 -4.71 -18.26
N ILE A 42 6.41 -5.01 -17.23
CA ILE A 42 5.16 -4.31 -16.92
C ILE A 42 5.41 -2.82 -16.61
N ARG A 43 6.56 -2.48 -16.04
CA ARG A 43 6.91 -1.07 -15.77
C ARG A 43 7.27 -0.30 -17.03
N CYS A 44 7.93 -0.94 -17.98
CA CYS A 44 8.36 -0.30 -19.22
C CYS A 44 7.22 -0.20 -20.23
N TYR A 45 6.36 -1.22 -20.28
CA TYR A 45 5.42 -1.40 -21.38
C TYR A 45 3.95 -1.48 -20.93
N GLY A 46 3.69 -1.47 -19.62
CA GLY A 46 2.35 -1.68 -19.07
C GLY A 46 1.98 -3.16 -18.94
N PHE A 47 0.78 -3.42 -18.41
CA PHE A 47 0.26 -4.77 -18.29
C PHE A 47 -0.19 -5.32 -19.64
N SER A 48 0.14 -6.59 -19.89
CA SER A 48 -0.49 -7.39 -20.94
C SER A 48 -1.49 -8.34 -20.27
N PRO A 49 -2.75 -8.39 -20.74
CA PRO A 49 -3.76 -9.26 -20.15
C PRO A 49 -3.41 -10.73 -20.44
N SER A 50 -3.74 -11.62 -19.50
CA SER A 50 -3.71 -13.05 -19.77
C SER A 50 -4.76 -13.40 -20.83
N ASN A 51 -4.46 -14.41 -21.66
CA ASN A 51 -5.39 -14.90 -22.68
C ASN A 51 -6.50 -15.79 -22.10
N ASP A 52 -6.30 -16.34 -20.91
CA ASP A 52 -7.29 -17.17 -20.21
C ASP A 52 -7.02 -17.19 -18.69
N GLY A 53 -7.91 -17.81 -17.94
CA GLY A 53 -7.81 -18.08 -16.52
C GLY A 53 -9.15 -18.52 -15.95
N MET A 54 -9.27 -18.58 -14.63
CA MET A 54 -10.53 -18.96 -13.97
C MET A 54 -11.68 -18.02 -14.34
N LEU A 55 -11.40 -16.73 -14.52
CA LEU A 55 -12.35 -15.69 -14.90
C LEU A 55 -12.22 -15.31 -16.39
N GLY A 56 -11.51 -16.11 -17.18
CA GLY A 56 -11.20 -15.81 -18.57
C GLY A 56 -10.06 -14.78 -18.73
N PRO A 57 -9.96 -14.12 -19.90
CA PRO A 57 -8.89 -13.18 -20.18
C PRO A 57 -8.95 -11.90 -19.34
N GLY A 58 -7.76 -11.36 -19.01
CA GLY A 58 -7.63 -10.13 -18.22
C GLY A 58 -6.38 -10.11 -17.34
N VAL A 59 -6.24 -9.04 -16.55
CA VAL A 59 -5.16 -8.87 -15.57
C VAL A 59 -5.67 -9.27 -14.19
N TYR A 60 -5.04 -10.28 -13.60
CA TYR A 60 -5.42 -10.82 -12.30
C TYR A 60 -4.73 -10.08 -11.17
N LEU A 61 -5.52 -9.69 -10.19
CA LEU A 61 -5.15 -8.82 -9.09
C LEU A 61 -5.78 -9.35 -7.79
N SER A 62 -5.18 -8.92 -6.69
CA SER A 62 -5.66 -9.24 -5.34
C SER A 62 -5.57 -8.00 -4.48
N ARG A 63 -6.59 -7.73 -3.67
CA ARG A 63 -6.55 -6.81 -2.55
C ARG A 63 -5.75 -7.37 -1.38
N ASP A 64 -5.55 -8.69 -1.32
CA ASP A 64 -4.64 -9.35 -0.39
C ASP A 64 -3.20 -9.42 -0.96
N ILE A 65 -2.28 -8.74 -0.29
CA ILE A 65 -0.87 -8.69 -0.64
C ILE A 65 -0.14 -10.00 -0.39
N GLN A 66 -0.57 -10.76 0.63
CA GLN A 66 0.00 -12.06 0.98
C GLN A 66 -0.39 -13.06 -0.10
N LYS A 67 -1.66 -13.08 -0.52
CA LYS A 67 -2.09 -13.83 -1.70
C LYS A 67 -1.21 -13.51 -2.89
N ALA A 68 -1.10 -12.23 -3.24
CA ALA A 68 -0.32 -11.81 -4.41
C ALA A 68 1.15 -12.25 -4.34
N SER A 69 1.80 -12.20 -3.17
CA SER A 69 3.21 -12.63 -3.04
C SER A 69 3.47 -14.11 -3.27
N HIS A 70 2.46 -14.98 -3.16
CA HIS A 70 2.62 -16.40 -3.43
C HIS A 70 2.71 -16.71 -4.93
N TYR A 71 2.32 -15.77 -5.79
CA TYR A 71 2.31 -15.97 -7.24
C TYR A 71 3.49 -15.27 -7.94
N PRO A 72 3.96 -15.83 -9.06
CA PRO A 72 3.50 -17.08 -9.67
C PRO A 72 4.16 -18.31 -9.00
N LEU A 73 3.40 -19.41 -8.87
CA LEU A 73 3.80 -20.61 -8.12
C LEU A 73 5.01 -21.33 -8.72
N ASN A 74 5.22 -21.21 -10.03
CA ASN A 74 6.32 -21.81 -10.77
C ASN A 74 7.62 -20.98 -10.76
N VAL A 75 7.63 -19.83 -10.07
CA VAL A 75 8.84 -19.01 -9.88
C VAL A 75 9.35 -19.19 -8.46
N ALA A 76 10.68 -19.27 -8.30
CA ALA A 76 11.32 -19.35 -7.00
C ALA A 76 10.96 -18.12 -6.16
N GLU A 77 10.73 -18.31 -4.85
CA GLU A 77 10.26 -17.25 -3.96
C GLU A 77 11.13 -15.98 -4.02
N GLY A 78 12.46 -16.14 -4.10
CA GLY A 78 13.41 -15.02 -4.23
C GLY A 78 13.27 -14.17 -5.49
N ASP A 79 12.65 -14.73 -6.54
CA ASP A 79 12.42 -14.07 -7.84
C ASP A 79 10.98 -13.59 -8.02
N ARG A 80 10.09 -13.88 -7.06
CA ARG A 80 8.73 -13.32 -7.05
C ARG A 80 8.76 -11.84 -6.69
N ARG A 81 7.90 -11.07 -7.35
CA ARG A 81 7.70 -9.64 -7.17
C ARG A 81 6.23 -9.36 -7.01
N VAL A 82 5.90 -8.35 -6.22
CA VAL A 82 4.53 -7.87 -6.11
C VAL A 82 4.47 -6.43 -6.59
N LEU A 83 3.71 -6.16 -7.64
CA LEU A 83 3.43 -4.79 -8.04
C LEU A 83 2.30 -4.23 -7.19
N VAL A 84 2.46 -3.01 -6.70
CA VAL A 84 1.38 -2.24 -6.07
C VAL A 84 0.78 -1.35 -7.14
N VAL A 85 -0.53 -1.47 -7.35
CA VAL A 85 -1.24 -0.79 -8.44
C VAL A 85 -2.46 -0.02 -7.92
N ILE A 86 -2.80 1.08 -8.59
CA ILE A 86 -4.09 1.75 -8.48
C ILE A 86 -4.97 1.25 -9.61
N VAL A 87 -6.16 0.75 -9.29
CA VAL A 87 -7.04 0.09 -10.25
C VAL A 87 -8.40 0.78 -10.22
N ASN A 88 -8.85 1.31 -11.35
CA ASN A 88 -10.25 1.71 -11.53
C ASN A 88 -11.06 0.48 -11.95
N VAL A 89 -11.87 -0.06 -11.04
CA VAL A 89 -12.58 -1.33 -11.28
C VAL A 89 -13.78 -1.19 -12.22
N GLY A 90 -14.22 0.03 -12.53
CA GLY A 90 -15.38 0.26 -13.39
C GLY A 90 -16.62 -0.52 -12.92
N ARG A 91 -17.37 -1.12 -13.84
CA ARG A 91 -18.48 -2.01 -13.49
C ARG A 91 -17.95 -3.37 -13.05
N VAL A 92 -18.24 -3.75 -11.80
CA VAL A 92 -17.83 -5.01 -11.19
C VAL A 92 -18.92 -6.07 -11.37
N LYS A 93 -18.52 -7.28 -11.74
CA LYS A 93 -19.37 -8.47 -11.71
C LYS A 93 -18.86 -9.45 -10.66
N LYS A 94 -19.67 -9.71 -9.64
CA LYS A 94 -19.46 -10.82 -8.70
C LYS A 94 -19.63 -12.18 -9.41
N ILE A 95 -18.65 -13.06 -9.23
CA ILE A 95 -18.60 -14.44 -9.71
C ILE A 95 -18.31 -15.33 -8.49
N ASP A 96 -19.33 -15.98 -7.93
CA ASP A 96 -19.27 -16.62 -6.61
C ASP A 96 -19.50 -18.14 -6.61
N TYR A 97 -19.50 -18.78 -7.78
CA TYR A 97 -19.53 -20.24 -7.91
C TYR A 97 -18.98 -20.71 -9.27
N GLN A 98 -18.44 -21.92 -9.29
CA GLN A 98 -17.90 -22.53 -10.51
C GLN A 98 -19.01 -22.81 -11.52
N GLY A 99 -18.76 -22.51 -12.79
CA GLY A 99 -19.76 -22.63 -13.85
C GLY A 99 -20.73 -21.45 -13.94
N HIS A 100 -20.44 -20.33 -13.28
CA HIS A 100 -21.26 -19.12 -13.39
C HIS A 100 -21.42 -18.71 -14.89
N PRO A 101 -22.63 -18.37 -15.38
CA PRO A 101 -22.87 -18.11 -16.81
C PRO A 101 -21.97 -17.03 -17.42
N LEU A 102 -21.58 -16.05 -16.60
CA LEU A 102 -20.65 -14.96 -16.98
C LEU A 102 -19.20 -15.17 -16.52
N GLN A 103 -18.83 -16.36 -16.01
CA GLN A 103 -17.50 -16.61 -15.41
C GLN A 103 -16.35 -16.18 -16.31
N LYS A 104 -16.43 -16.45 -17.62
CA LYS A 104 -15.40 -16.07 -18.61
C LYS A 104 -15.84 -15.00 -19.61
N THR A 105 -17.09 -14.55 -19.54
CA THR A 105 -17.74 -13.69 -20.57
C THR A 105 -18.32 -12.40 -20.01
N TRP A 106 -18.05 -12.09 -18.74
CA TRP A 106 -18.49 -10.86 -18.05
C TRP A 106 -18.09 -9.58 -18.80
N HIS A 107 -16.92 -9.54 -19.44
CA HIS A 107 -16.47 -8.38 -20.20
C HIS A 107 -17.37 -8.10 -21.41
N ALA A 108 -17.80 -9.14 -22.13
CA ALA A 108 -18.75 -9.03 -23.24
C ALA A 108 -20.15 -8.59 -22.79
N ALA A 109 -20.49 -8.84 -21.52
CA ALA A 109 -21.72 -8.34 -20.89
C ALA A 109 -21.61 -6.89 -20.37
N GLY A 110 -20.51 -6.19 -20.67
CA GLY A 110 -20.30 -4.78 -20.36
C GLY A 110 -19.77 -4.50 -18.95
N TYR A 111 -19.13 -5.48 -18.31
CA TYR A 111 -18.42 -5.29 -17.04
C TYR A 111 -16.92 -5.08 -17.28
N ASP A 112 -16.29 -4.29 -16.42
CA ASP A 112 -14.87 -3.94 -16.52
C ASP A 112 -13.98 -4.82 -15.63
N THR A 113 -14.55 -5.35 -14.55
CA THR A 113 -13.87 -6.25 -13.60
C THR A 113 -14.79 -7.41 -13.22
N ALA A 114 -14.29 -8.63 -13.23
CA ALA A 114 -14.89 -9.74 -12.49
C ALA A 114 -14.24 -9.89 -11.12
N TRP A 115 -15.05 -10.13 -10.09
CA TRP A 115 -14.60 -10.29 -8.71
C TRP A 115 -15.10 -11.60 -8.12
N VAL A 116 -14.19 -12.34 -7.50
CA VAL A 116 -14.46 -13.55 -6.72
C VAL A 116 -14.43 -13.20 -5.24
N PRO A 117 -15.53 -13.35 -4.48
CA PRO A 117 -15.53 -13.16 -3.04
C PRO A 117 -14.69 -14.20 -2.32
N PRO A 118 -14.19 -13.90 -1.11
CA PRO A 118 -13.57 -14.93 -0.30
C PRO A 118 -14.60 -16.00 0.12
N ASN A 119 -14.12 -17.22 0.36
CA ASN A 119 -14.87 -18.36 0.88
C ASN A 119 -16.12 -18.75 0.08
N CYS A 120 -16.19 -18.42 -1.22
CA CYS A 120 -17.33 -18.78 -2.09
C CYS A 120 -17.17 -20.12 -2.82
N GLY A 121 -16.05 -20.84 -2.61
CA GLY A 121 -15.79 -22.13 -3.25
C GLY A 121 -15.28 -22.04 -4.70
N MET A 122 -14.98 -20.84 -5.20
CA MET A 122 -14.34 -20.65 -6.51
C MET A 122 -12.90 -21.17 -6.55
N VAL A 123 -12.11 -20.95 -5.49
CA VAL A 123 -10.72 -21.40 -5.40
C VAL A 123 -10.49 -22.18 -4.09
N PRO A 124 -9.61 -23.21 -4.09
CA PRO A 124 -9.34 -24.00 -2.88
C PRO A 124 -8.84 -23.18 -1.69
N SER A 125 -8.12 -22.09 -1.96
CA SER A 125 -7.60 -21.19 -0.91
C SER A 125 -8.69 -20.37 -0.23
N GLY A 126 -9.88 -20.25 -0.82
CA GLY A 126 -10.94 -19.36 -0.33
C GLY A 126 -10.61 -17.87 -0.41
N LEU A 127 -9.54 -17.47 -1.09
CA LEU A 127 -9.12 -16.07 -1.17
C LEU A 127 -9.74 -15.35 -2.37
N GLU A 128 -10.08 -14.07 -2.18
CA GLU A 128 -10.69 -13.23 -3.21
C GLU A 128 -9.78 -13.02 -4.43
N GLU A 129 -10.37 -12.73 -5.59
CA GLU A 129 -9.62 -12.41 -6.80
C GLU A 129 -10.36 -11.39 -7.67
N ASP A 130 -9.64 -10.40 -8.17
CA ASP A 130 -10.13 -9.49 -9.20
C ASP A 130 -9.48 -9.84 -10.55
N CYS A 131 -10.26 -9.80 -11.62
CA CYS A 131 -9.78 -9.88 -13.00
C CYS A 131 -10.29 -8.66 -13.78
N VAL A 132 -9.37 -7.79 -14.18
CA VAL A 132 -9.66 -6.53 -14.88
C VAL A 132 -9.45 -6.73 -16.38
N TRP A 133 -10.42 -6.31 -17.18
CA TRP A 133 -10.41 -6.57 -18.62
C TRP A 133 -9.39 -5.71 -19.37
N ASP A 134 -9.43 -4.40 -19.12
CA ASP A 134 -8.59 -3.41 -19.78
C ASP A 134 -7.41 -2.98 -18.90
N PRO A 135 -6.16 -3.32 -19.28
CA PRO A 135 -4.95 -2.87 -18.60
C PRO A 135 -4.83 -1.36 -18.39
N SER A 136 -5.43 -0.54 -19.25
CA SER A 136 -5.36 0.93 -19.17
C SER A 136 -5.96 1.48 -17.86
N ARG A 137 -6.80 0.68 -17.19
CA ARG A 137 -7.41 0.98 -15.89
C ARG A 137 -6.46 0.77 -14.70
N ILE A 138 -5.26 0.25 -14.95
CA ILE A 138 -4.29 -0.17 -13.93
C ILE A 138 -3.04 0.70 -14.01
N ASN A 139 -2.76 1.44 -12.93
CA ASN A 139 -1.58 2.28 -12.81
C ASN A 139 -0.60 1.69 -11.81
N VAL A 140 0.62 1.36 -12.25
CA VAL A 140 1.68 0.88 -11.35
C VAL A 140 2.22 2.02 -10.49
N ILE A 141 2.09 1.92 -9.17
CA ILE A 141 2.62 2.91 -8.22
C ILE A 141 4.06 2.56 -7.84
N SER A 142 4.34 1.26 -7.69
CA SER A 142 5.64 0.76 -7.26
C SER A 142 5.76 -0.74 -7.53
N CYS A 143 6.93 -1.16 -8.02
CA CYS A 143 7.30 -2.57 -8.05
C CYS A 143 7.97 -2.94 -6.72
N LYS A 144 7.42 -3.90 -5.97
CA LYS A 144 8.20 -4.61 -4.96
C LYS A 144 9.25 -5.46 -5.69
N GLY A 145 10.35 -4.83 -6.03
CA GLY A 145 11.56 -5.43 -6.60
C GLY A 145 12.85 -4.92 -5.98
N ARG A 146 12.74 -4.44 -4.74
CA ARG A 146 13.88 -4.26 -3.83
C ARG A 146 13.46 -4.80 -2.48
N ARG A 147 14.16 -5.86 -2.02
CA ARG A 147 14.02 -6.59 -0.73
C ARG A 147 13.15 -5.83 0.27
N MET A 148 11.86 -6.16 0.26
CA MET A 148 10.87 -5.69 1.20
C MET A 148 10.54 -6.88 2.09
N TYR A 149 10.60 -6.63 3.37
CA TYR A 149 10.79 -7.64 4.38
C TYR A 149 9.74 -7.33 5.44
N TRP A 150 8.69 -8.16 5.52
CA TRP A 150 7.64 -8.07 6.54
C TRP A 150 8.19 -8.40 7.94
N ALA A 151 7.97 -7.53 8.91
CA ALA A 151 7.92 -7.96 10.32
C ALA A 151 6.46 -8.33 10.60
N GLU A 152 6.22 -9.62 10.81
CA GLU A 152 4.90 -10.19 11.04
C GLU A 152 4.42 -9.90 12.46
N ASP A 153 3.11 -9.72 12.61
CA ASP A 153 2.34 -10.48 13.60
C ASP A 153 0.84 -10.36 13.30
N ASP A 154 0.21 -11.53 13.36
CA ASP A 154 -1.19 -11.82 13.08
C ASP A 154 -2.15 -11.15 14.05
N ASN A 155 -3.39 -10.99 13.58
CA ASN A 155 -4.58 -10.62 14.35
C ASN A 155 -4.75 -9.11 14.64
N MET A 156 -5.70 -8.49 13.93
CA MET A 156 -6.62 -7.44 14.44
C MET A 156 -7.30 -6.73 13.25
N GLY A 157 -8.60 -7.04 13.08
CA GLY A 157 -9.70 -6.10 12.86
C GLY A 157 -9.70 -5.16 11.64
N PRO A 158 -10.88 -4.61 11.29
CA PRO A 158 -11.11 -3.95 10.00
C PRO A 158 -10.30 -2.65 9.90
N ARG A 159 -9.66 -2.42 8.75
CA ARG A 159 -8.78 -1.25 8.53
C ARG A 159 -9.43 -0.22 7.60
N PRO A 160 -9.57 1.05 8.05
CA PRO A 160 -9.98 2.17 7.20
C PRO A 160 -8.84 2.71 6.29
N PRO A 161 -9.14 3.55 5.28
CA PRO A 161 -8.34 3.75 4.07
C PRO A 161 -7.32 4.90 4.06
N CYS A 162 -6.40 4.86 3.08
CA CYS A 162 -5.18 5.67 2.95
C CYS A 162 -5.30 7.18 2.61
N LEU A 163 -6.50 7.78 2.70
CA LEU A 163 -6.70 9.23 2.54
C LEU A 163 -6.11 10.05 3.71
N GLU A 164 -5.80 9.39 4.82
CA GLU A 164 -5.39 10.05 6.07
C GLU A 164 -3.95 10.57 6.12
N SER A 165 -3.07 10.39 5.11
CA SER A 165 -1.65 10.73 5.31
C SER A 165 -1.38 12.17 5.81
N TYR A 166 -2.26 13.10 5.45
CA TYR A 166 -2.17 14.54 5.78
C TYR A 166 -3.11 15.00 6.89
N SER A 167 -4.10 14.20 7.27
CA SER A 167 -4.95 14.52 8.42
C SER A 167 -4.16 14.32 9.71
N GLU A 168 -4.55 14.98 10.79
CA GLU A 168 -3.93 14.71 12.08
C GLU A 168 -4.24 13.26 12.50
N PRO A 169 -3.23 12.44 12.84
CA PRO A 169 -3.48 11.09 13.32
C PRO A 169 -4.31 11.15 14.61
N ALA A 170 -5.36 10.35 14.68
CA ALA A 170 -6.17 10.25 15.88
C ALA A 170 -5.38 9.52 16.99
N ASN A 171 -5.57 9.94 18.23
CA ASN A 171 -4.94 9.30 19.38
C ASN A 171 -5.31 7.81 19.46
N ASN A 172 -4.35 7.00 19.88
CA ASN A 172 -4.44 5.55 20.07
C ASN A 172 -4.85 4.77 18.82
N SER A 173 -4.78 5.42 17.65
CA SER A 173 -5.11 4.77 16.39
C SER A 173 -3.90 4.05 15.82
N THR A 174 -4.17 3.02 15.03
CA THR A 174 -3.12 2.24 14.37
C THR A 174 -3.15 2.46 12.87
N TYR A 175 -1.99 2.70 12.28
CA TYR A 175 -1.85 3.05 10.87
C TYR A 175 -0.84 2.18 10.16
N VAL A 176 -1.08 1.95 8.86
CA VAL A 176 -0.01 1.50 7.97
C VAL A 176 0.87 2.69 7.64
N MET A 177 2.16 2.57 7.93
CA MET A 177 3.17 3.59 7.69
C MET A 177 4.39 3.00 7.00
N TYR A 178 5.25 3.88 6.50
CA TYR A 178 6.40 3.54 5.70
C TYR A 178 7.65 4.18 6.30
N HIS A 179 8.71 3.40 6.45
CA HIS A 179 10.02 3.85 6.92
C HIS A 179 11.05 3.66 5.81
N GLY A 180 11.63 4.77 5.33
CA GLY A 180 12.77 4.73 4.42
C GLY A 180 14.05 4.37 5.16
N THR A 181 14.76 3.36 4.68
CA THR A 181 15.99 2.83 5.25
C THR A 181 16.95 2.36 4.14
N SER A 182 18.02 1.67 4.48
CA SER A 182 19.01 1.13 3.55
C SER A 182 19.15 -0.39 3.73
N LYS A 183 20.36 -0.94 3.52
CA LYS A 183 20.71 -2.33 3.90
C LYS A 183 20.45 -2.62 5.39
N ALA A 184 20.31 -1.59 6.23
CA ALA A 184 19.90 -1.70 7.63
C ALA A 184 18.51 -2.34 7.84
N ALA A 185 17.67 -2.45 6.79
CA ALA A 185 16.38 -3.13 6.85
C ALA A 185 16.43 -4.49 7.54
N GLU A 186 17.48 -5.29 7.28
CA GLU A 186 17.61 -6.64 7.83
C GLU A 186 17.86 -6.62 9.34
N SER A 187 18.77 -5.74 9.77
CA SER A 187 19.03 -5.54 11.19
C SER A 187 17.79 -5.02 11.93
N ILE A 188 17.01 -4.13 11.30
CA ILE A 188 15.76 -3.63 11.89
C ILE A 188 14.74 -4.75 12.06
N ARG A 189 14.64 -5.70 11.13
CA ARG A 189 13.76 -6.88 11.30
C ARG A 189 14.21 -7.75 12.47
N CYS A 190 15.51 -8.04 12.55
CA CYS A 190 16.03 -9.01 13.51
C CYS A 190 16.10 -8.44 14.93
N SER A 191 16.33 -7.14 15.07
CA SER A 191 16.65 -6.50 16.35
C SER A 191 15.73 -5.32 16.70
N GLY A 192 14.73 -5.05 15.86
CA GLY A 192 13.83 -3.92 16.04
C GLY A 192 14.44 -2.58 15.65
N PHE A 193 13.67 -1.51 15.83
CA PHE A 193 14.11 -0.16 15.55
C PHE A 193 15.02 0.38 16.65
N SER A 194 16.12 1.01 16.25
CA SER A 194 16.90 1.89 17.13
C SER A 194 16.47 3.35 16.89
N PRO A 195 15.94 4.06 17.90
CA PRO A 195 15.58 5.47 17.76
C PRO A 195 16.81 6.30 17.36
N SER A 196 16.64 7.20 16.40
CA SER A 196 17.68 8.19 16.08
C SER A 196 17.95 9.06 17.30
N ASN A 197 19.21 9.41 17.57
CA ASN A 197 19.59 10.28 18.69
C ASN A 197 19.07 11.72 18.53
N ASP A 198 18.79 12.15 17.29
CA ASP A 198 18.21 13.46 17.00
C ASP A 198 17.41 13.45 15.70
N GLY A 199 16.71 14.55 15.43
CA GLY A 199 16.05 14.81 14.17
C GLY A 199 15.12 16.02 14.25
N MET A 200 14.32 16.22 13.22
CA MET A 200 13.41 17.37 13.13
C MET A 200 12.42 17.46 14.30
N LEU A 201 11.96 16.31 14.79
CA LEU A 201 11.07 16.15 15.93
C LEU A 201 11.81 15.58 17.15
N GLY A 202 13.14 15.68 17.19
CA GLY A 202 13.96 15.08 18.24
C GLY A 202 14.19 13.58 18.06
N ARG A 203 14.59 12.92 19.15
CA ARG A 203 14.89 11.49 19.18
C ARG A 203 13.64 10.65 18.90
N GLY A 204 13.79 9.62 18.09
CA GLY A 204 12.69 8.71 17.76
C GLY A 204 12.87 7.94 16.45
N VAL A 205 11.82 7.20 16.07
CA VAL A 205 11.73 6.47 14.81
C VAL A 205 10.84 7.25 13.83
N TYR A 206 11.38 7.59 12.66
CA TYR A 206 10.68 8.42 11.69
C TYR A 206 9.93 7.57 10.68
N VAL A 207 8.63 7.81 10.55
CA VAL A 207 7.73 7.06 9.68
C VAL A 207 6.80 8.02 8.95
N SER A 208 6.30 7.59 7.79
CA SER A 208 5.43 8.38 6.94
C SER A 208 4.23 7.56 6.51
N ARG A 209 3.03 8.14 6.52
CA ARG A 209 1.86 7.51 5.87
C ARG A 209 1.89 7.65 4.34
N ASP A 210 2.84 8.42 3.81
CA ASP A 210 3.12 8.56 2.38
C ASP A 210 4.37 7.74 2.00
N ILE A 211 4.17 6.73 1.16
CA ILE A 211 5.23 5.83 0.69
C ILE A 211 6.24 6.52 -0.23
N GLN A 212 5.79 7.46 -1.07
CA GLN A 212 6.65 8.22 -1.98
C GLN A 212 7.55 9.18 -1.20
N LYS A 213 7.05 9.68 -0.08
CA LYS A 213 7.90 10.40 0.88
C LYS A 213 8.93 9.46 1.51
N ALA A 214 8.49 8.34 2.07
CA ALA A 214 9.38 7.40 2.77
C ALA A 214 10.50 6.86 1.86
N SER A 215 10.19 6.55 0.60
CA SER A 215 11.15 5.98 -0.37
C SER A 215 12.32 6.91 -0.71
N ARG A 216 12.19 8.22 -0.48
CA ARG A 216 13.28 9.18 -0.67
C ARG A 216 14.34 9.09 0.41
N TYR A 217 14.05 8.44 1.54
CA TYR A 217 14.96 8.34 2.67
C TYR A 217 15.68 6.98 2.72
N PRO A 218 16.91 6.95 3.25
CA PRO A 218 17.68 8.10 3.70
C PRO A 218 18.36 8.84 2.53
N LEU A 219 18.44 10.17 2.63
CA LEU A 219 18.87 11.05 1.52
C LEU A 219 20.35 10.86 1.15
N ASN A 220 21.18 10.49 2.13
CA ASN A 220 22.62 10.25 1.97
C ASN A 220 22.96 8.85 1.41
N VAL A 221 21.95 8.02 1.14
CA VAL A 221 22.13 6.72 0.50
C VAL A 221 21.67 6.85 -0.95
N ALA A 222 22.46 6.28 -1.86
CA ALA A 222 22.12 6.22 -3.27
C ALA A 222 20.73 5.57 -3.43
N GLU A 223 19.92 6.09 -4.35
CA GLU A 223 18.56 5.58 -4.58
C GLU A 223 18.54 4.06 -4.82
N GLY A 224 19.62 3.53 -5.39
CA GLY A 224 19.88 2.10 -5.56
C GLY A 224 19.81 1.25 -4.29
N ASP A 225 20.30 1.81 -3.20
CA ASP A 225 20.52 1.15 -1.91
C ASP A 225 19.43 1.46 -0.88
N ARG A 226 18.47 2.33 -1.22
CA ARG A 226 17.31 2.61 -0.37
C ARG A 226 16.35 1.42 -0.33
N ARG A 227 15.72 1.25 0.83
CA ARG A 227 14.71 0.24 1.14
C ARG A 227 13.56 0.95 1.84
N VAL A 228 12.36 0.40 1.76
CA VAL A 228 11.20 0.90 2.51
C VAL A 228 10.63 -0.25 3.31
N LEU A 229 10.43 -0.04 4.60
CA LEU A 229 9.69 -0.96 5.46
C LEU A 229 8.23 -0.51 5.51
N VAL A 230 7.30 -1.45 5.42
CA VAL A 230 5.87 -1.23 5.72
C VAL A 230 5.64 -1.63 7.17
N LEU A 231 5.00 -0.76 7.93
CA LEU A 231 4.86 -0.87 9.38
C LEU A 231 3.40 -0.73 9.77
N LYS A 232 2.96 -1.50 10.76
CA LYS A 232 1.73 -1.25 11.51
C LYS A 232 2.12 -0.48 12.78
N VAL A 233 1.67 0.76 12.90
CA VAL A 233 2.13 1.68 13.95
C VAL A 233 0.95 2.16 14.76
N ASN A 234 0.89 1.81 16.05
CA ASN A 234 0.02 2.49 17.01
C ASN A 234 0.68 3.81 17.43
N VAL A 235 -0.02 4.91 17.21
CA VAL A 235 0.54 6.25 17.47
C VAL A 235 0.35 6.73 18.91
N GLY A 236 -0.39 6.00 19.75
CA GLY A 236 -0.66 6.38 21.13
C GLY A 236 -1.20 7.82 21.24
N LYS A 237 -0.76 8.56 22.26
CA LYS A 237 -1.02 10.00 22.39
C LYS A 237 -0.20 10.78 21.37
N VAL A 238 -0.87 11.41 20.42
CA VAL A 238 -0.27 12.18 19.34
C VAL A 238 -0.15 13.65 19.74
N LYS A 239 1.03 14.23 19.55
CA LYS A 239 1.23 15.67 19.60
C LYS A 239 1.43 16.23 18.20
N LYS A 240 0.52 17.10 17.77
CA LYS A 240 0.77 17.97 16.61
C LYS A 240 1.85 18.99 16.92
N ILE A 241 2.88 19.02 16.08
CA ILE A 241 3.95 20.00 16.05
C ILE A 241 3.74 20.86 14.80
N ASN A 242 3.24 22.08 15.00
CA ASN A 242 2.82 22.97 13.92
C ASN A 242 3.90 24.00 13.50
N SER A 243 4.94 24.23 14.31
CA SER A 243 5.98 25.25 14.02
C SER A 243 7.39 24.83 14.48
N LYS A 244 8.42 25.41 13.85
CA LYS A 244 9.85 25.13 14.18
C LYS A 244 10.20 25.54 15.60
N GLN A 245 9.45 26.50 16.12
CA GLN A 245 9.56 27.06 17.46
C GLN A 245 8.59 26.40 18.45
N HIS A 246 7.86 25.35 18.04
CA HIS A 246 6.91 24.69 18.94
C HIS A 246 7.63 24.18 20.19
N PRO A 247 7.16 24.52 21.41
CA PRO A 247 7.91 24.29 22.64
C PRO A 247 8.18 22.80 22.90
N LEU A 248 7.27 21.94 22.46
CA LEU A 248 7.42 20.48 22.58
C LEU A 248 8.09 19.80 21.38
N ARG A 249 8.62 20.53 20.39
CA ARG A 249 9.10 19.95 19.11
C ARG A 249 10.07 18.79 19.30
N LYS A 250 10.99 18.88 20.26
CA LYS A 250 11.97 17.83 20.57
C LYS A 250 11.75 17.14 21.93
N THR A 251 10.72 17.53 22.68
CA THR A 251 10.50 17.14 24.08
C THR A 251 9.08 16.62 24.35
N TRP A 252 8.30 16.36 23.30
CA TRP A 252 6.93 15.83 23.39
C TRP A 252 6.83 14.51 24.15
N HIS A 253 7.85 13.63 24.05
CA HIS A 253 7.89 12.38 24.80
C HIS A 253 7.98 12.63 26.32
N ALA A 254 8.80 13.59 26.76
CA ALA A 254 8.88 13.99 28.16
C ALA A 254 7.58 14.64 28.67
N ALA A 255 6.75 15.17 27.76
CA ALA A 255 5.43 15.70 28.06
C ALA A 255 4.31 14.62 28.02
N GLY A 256 4.67 13.34 27.92
CA GLY A 256 3.73 12.21 28.00
C GLY A 256 2.99 11.89 26.69
N TYR A 257 3.56 12.27 25.54
CA TYR A 257 3.05 11.89 24.21
C TYR A 257 3.90 10.76 23.61
N ASP A 258 3.25 9.82 22.94
CA ASP A 258 3.90 8.65 22.34
C ASP A 258 4.40 8.94 20.91
N THR A 259 3.75 9.89 20.22
CA THR A 259 4.08 10.26 18.85
C THR A 259 4.03 11.77 18.64
N ALA A 260 5.04 12.33 17.96
CA ALA A 260 4.93 13.65 17.36
C ALA A 260 4.56 13.56 15.88
N TRP A 261 3.62 14.39 15.45
CA TRP A 261 3.22 14.51 14.04
C TRP A 261 3.35 15.96 13.57
N HIS A 262 3.77 16.14 12.32
CA HIS A 262 3.73 17.43 11.65
C HIS A 262 2.99 17.32 10.32
N GLY A 263 2.28 18.39 9.95
CA GLY A 263 1.56 18.48 8.67
C GLY A 263 2.45 18.84 7.47
N VAL A 264 1.81 19.11 6.34
CA VAL A 264 2.44 19.26 5.01
C VAL A 264 3.35 20.49 4.90
N GLN A 265 3.18 21.49 5.76
CA GLN A 265 3.84 22.81 5.73
C GLN A 265 5.39 22.78 5.74
N TRP A 266 6.03 21.62 5.93
CA TRP A 266 7.48 21.51 6.10
C TRP A 266 8.16 20.51 5.16
N SER A 267 7.54 19.35 4.90
CA SER A 267 8.15 18.29 4.08
C SER A 267 7.15 17.21 3.64
N GLY A 268 5.88 17.54 3.40
CA GLY A 268 4.87 16.54 2.98
C GLY A 268 4.24 15.71 4.11
N GLY A 269 4.34 16.15 5.36
CA GLY A 269 3.73 15.49 6.55
C GLY A 269 4.50 14.25 7.03
N GLY A 270 4.67 14.06 8.34
CA GLY A 270 5.51 12.98 8.87
C GLY A 270 5.34 12.77 10.37
N LEU A 271 5.70 11.57 10.85
CA LEU A 271 5.60 11.18 12.25
C LEU A 271 6.97 10.79 12.81
N CYS A 272 7.15 11.06 14.09
CA CYS A 272 8.26 10.59 14.91
C CYS A 272 7.70 9.85 16.12
N LEU A 273 8.00 8.56 16.23
CA LEU A 273 7.57 7.69 17.33
C LEU A 273 8.58 7.76 18.47
N GLY A 274 8.08 7.70 19.71
CA GLY A 274 8.90 7.83 20.91
C GLY A 274 9.94 6.71 21.01
N PRO A 275 11.05 6.92 21.72
CA PRO A 275 11.83 5.78 22.19
C PRO A 275 10.92 4.91 23.08
N LEU A 276 10.91 3.60 22.81
CA LEU A 276 10.35 2.60 23.72
C LEU A 276 11.05 2.66 25.09
#